data_AF-A0A523N100-F1
#
_entry.id   AF-A0A523N100-F1
#
_cell.length_a   1.000
_cell.length_b   1.000
_cell.length_c   1.000
_cell.angle_alpha   90.00
_cell.angle_beta   90.00
_cell.angle_gamma   90.00
#
_symmetry.space_group_name_H-M   'P 1'
#
loop_
_entity.id
_entity.type
_entity.pdbx_description
1 polymer ?
#
loop_
_entity_poly.entity_id
_entity_poly.type
_entity_poly.pdbx_seq_one_letter_code
_entity_poly.pdbx_strand_id
1 'polypeptide(L)' 'MPIYEYQCQQCKKHTEALQKTDDPPLDTCEHCGG' A
#
# COMPACT_ATOMS: atom_id res chain seq x y z
N MET A 1 9.04 -13.62 1.70
CA MET A 1 9.16 -12.16 1.57
C MET A 1 8.01 -11.55 2.37
N PRO A 2 8.23 -10.54 3.21
CA PRO A 2 7.13 -9.87 3.89
C PRO A 2 6.23 -9.22 2.84
N ILE A 3 4.93 -9.47 2.96
CA ILE A 3 3.89 -8.82 2.17
C ILE A 3 3.31 -7.78 3.12
N TYR A 4 3.27 -6.54 2.70
CA TYR A 4 2.71 -5.45 3.50
C TYR A 4 1.30 -5.18 3.00
N GLU A 5 0.34 -5.15 3.93
CA GLU A 5 -1.04 -4.77 3.64
C GLU A 5 -1.22 -3.28 3.95
N TYR A 6 -1.68 -2.53 2.96
CA TYR A 6 -2.00 -1.12 3.07
C TYR A 6 -3.51 -0.93 3.00
N GLN A 7 -4.05 -0.15 3.94
CA GLN A 7 -5.44 0.26 3.88
C GLN A 7 -5.51 1.74 3.55
N CYS A 8 -6.12 2.08 2.41
CA CYS A 8 -6.37 3.46 2.05
C CYS A 8 -7.41 4.08 3.01
N GLN A 9 -7.11 5.23 3.60
CA GLN A 9 -8.04 5.88 4.54
C GLN A 9 -9.26 6.51 3.84
N GLN A 10 -9.13 6.92 2.57
CA GLN A 10 -10.24 7.52 1.80
C GLN A 10 -11.20 6.47 1.25
N CYS A 11 -10.70 5.52 0.45
CA CYS A 11 -11.57 4.52 -0.20
C CYS A 11 -11.73 3.22 0.61
N LYS A 12 -11.00 3.08 1.74
CA LYS A 12 -10.99 1.88 2.60
C LYS A 12 -10.62 0.58 1.89
N LYS A 13 -10.02 0.65 0.71
CA LYS A 13 -9.50 -0.53 0.02
C LYS A 13 -8.21 -1.01 0.65
N HIS A 14 -8.08 -2.34 0.67
CA HIS A 14 -6.89 -3.04 1.10
C HIS A 14 -6.07 -3.37 -0.15
N THR A 15 -4.78 -3.06 -0.11
CA THR A 15 -3.83 -3.34 -1.17
C THR A 15 -2.68 -4.11 -0.57
N GLU A 16 -2.40 -5.28 -1.14
CA GLU A 16 -1.30 -6.13 -0.75
C GLU A 16 -0.11 -5.82 -1.66
N ALA A 17 0.97 -5.27 -1.09
CA ALA A 17 2.18 -5.00 -1.84
C ALA A 17 3.37 -5.78 -1.28
N LEU A 18 4.11 -6.40 -2.19
CA LEU A 18 5.40 -7.01 -1.90
C LEU A 18 6.45 -5.91 -1.75
N GLN A 19 6.64 -5.44 -0.52
CA GLN A 19 7.66 -4.43 -0.22
C GLN A 19 8.93 -5.07 0.34
N LYS A 20 10.09 -4.64 -0.16
CA LYS A 20 11.38 -4.95 0.47
C LYS A 20 11.56 -4.03 1.66
N THR A 21 12.30 -4.46 2.66
CA THR A 21 12.58 -3.65 3.88
C THR A 21 13.25 -2.30 3.60
N ASP A 22 13.93 -2.17 2.47
CA ASP A 22 14.61 -0.94 2.03
C ASP A 22 13.81 -0.09 1.02
N ASP A 23 12.63 -0.56 0.59
CA ASP A 23 11.81 0.14 -0.39
C ASP A 23 10.87 1.14 0.32
N PRO A 24 10.71 2.37 -0.19
CA PRO A 24 9.86 3.38 0.45
C PRO A 24 8.39 2.94 0.49
N PRO A 25 7.64 3.22 1.59
CA PRO A 25 6.23 2.86 1.73
C PRO A 25 5.36 3.46 0.61
N LEU A 26 4.32 2.73 0.21
CA LEU A 26 3.33 3.23 -0.75
C LEU A 26 2.55 4.41 -0.14
N ASP A 27 2.79 5.62 -0.65
CA ASP A 27 2.12 6.85 -0.20
C ASP A 27 0.83 7.12 -1.01
N THR A 28 0.81 6.68 -2.27
CA THR A 28 -0.35 6.83 -3.17
C THR A 28 -1.17 5.55 -3.25
N CYS A 29 -2.48 5.67 -3.02
CA CYS A 29 -3.41 4.57 -3.27
C CYS A 29 -3.63 4.40 -4.77
N GLU A 30 -3.24 3.27 -5.33
CA GLU A 30 -3.42 2.91 -6.74
C GLU A 30 -4.89 2.81 -7.20
N HIS A 31 -5.84 2.73 -6.26
CA HIS A 31 -7.26 2.65 -6.59
C HIS A 31 -7.98 4.00 -6.70
N CYS A 32 -7.60 4.97 -5.87
CA CYS A 32 -8.26 6.29 -5.83
C CYS A 32 -7.32 7.45 -6.15
N GLY A 33 -6.00 7.22 -6.18
CA GLY A 33 -4.98 8.23 -6.44
C GLY A 33 -4.58 9.09 -5.23
N GLY A 34 -5.16 8.83 -4.05
CA GLY A 34 -5.18 9.75 -2.91
C GLY A 34 -6.61 10.06 -2.55
#